data_AF-A0A1M5WS59-F1
#
_entry.id   AF-A0A1M5WS59-F1
#
_cell.length_a   1.000
_cell.length_b   1.000
_cell.length_c   1.000
_cell.angle_alpha   90.00
_cell.angle_beta   90.00
_cell.angle_gamma   90.00
#
_symmetry.space_group_name_H-M   'P 1'
#
loop_
_entity.id
_entity.type
_entity.pdbx_description
1 polymer ?
#
loop_
_entity_poly.entity_id
_entity_poly.type
_entity_poly.pdbx_seq_one_letter_code
_entity_poly.pdbx_strand_id
1 'polypeptide(L)'
;MLVWNESYTRPIEKLVCAIIPYRREGSVITRGGAFEYCAEIPEEPKPRRATNRELAKWLAQGKGEWGISKFGVIEKAEIGWFYDTGYEKQTLQSELRVRKWDDTEWHEPTVEYMGLEK
;
A
#
# COMPACT_ATOMS: atom_id res chain seq x y z
N MET A 1 19.44 12.27 -6.81
CA MET A 1 18.40 12.69 -7.77
C MET A 1 18.57 14.17 -8.02
N LEU A 2 18.83 14.59 -9.27
CA LEU A 2 18.91 16.01 -9.62
C LEU A 2 17.49 16.54 -9.82
N VAL A 3 17.08 17.49 -8.99
CA VAL A 3 15.78 18.16 -9.14
C VAL A 3 16.04 19.49 -9.84
N TRP A 4 15.49 19.65 -11.04
CA TRP A 4 15.47 20.95 -11.70
C TRP A 4 14.43 21.83 -11.03
N ASN A 5 14.86 22.96 -10.48
CA ASN A 5 13.99 24.06 -10.09
C ASN A 5 14.08 25.09 -11.20
N GLU A 6 12.93 25.46 -11.78
CA GLU A 6 12.79 26.45 -12.87
C GLU A 6 13.41 27.83 -12.56
N SER A 7 13.81 28.08 -11.32
CA SER A 7 14.35 29.37 -10.86
C SER A 7 15.89 29.48 -10.84
N TYR A 8 16.64 28.43 -11.16
CA TYR A 8 18.12 28.47 -11.06
C TYR A 8 18.81 28.03 -12.35
N THR A 9 19.67 28.91 -12.87
CA THR A 9 20.45 28.72 -14.11
C THR A 9 21.55 27.64 -14.00
N ARG A 10 21.69 26.97 -12.86
CA ARG A 10 22.59 25.81 -12.67
C ARG A 10 21.98 24.79 -11.70
N PRO A 11 22.16 23.48 -11.93
CA PRO A 11 21.70 22.45 -11.01
C PRO A 11 22.42 22.59 -9.66
N ILE A 12 21.64 22.60 -8.58
CA ILE A 12 22.14 22.60 -7.20
C ILE A 12 21.86 21.24 -6.56
N GLU A 13 22.86 20.70 -5.87
CA GLU A 13 22.71 19.48 -5.08
C GLU A 13 21.85 19.81 -3.85
N LYS A 14 20.68 19.17 -3.72
CA LYS A 14 19.82 19.29 -2.53
C LYS A 14 19.69 17.96 -1.83
N LEU A 15 19.66 18.02 -0.50
CA LEU A 15 19.32 16.86 0.34
C LEU A 15 17.85 16.50 0.09
N VAL A 16 17.61 15.32 -0.46
CA VAL A 16 16.25 14.79 -0.67
C VAL A 16 16.09 13.61 0.29
N CYS A 17 15.13 13.73 1.22
CA CYS A 17 14.78 12.65 2.14
C CYS A 17 13.65 11.83 1.52
N ALA A 18 13.81 10.50 1.45
CA ALA A 18 12.72 9.58 1.16
C ALA A 18 12.03 9.19 2.46
N ILE A 19 10.69 9.20 2.49
CA ILE A 19 9.91 8.68 3.61
C ILE A 19 9.75 7.17 3.39
N ILE A 20 10.41 6.36 4.22
CA ILE A 20 10.29 4.90 4.17
C ILE A 20 9.27 4.46 5.24
N PRO A 21 8.11 3.89 4.85
CA PRO A 21 7.14 3.37 5.82
C PRO A 21 7.71 2.16 6.57
N TYR A 22 7.46 2.14 7.88
CA TYR A 22 8.07 1.27 8.88
C TYR A 22 7.85 -0.23 8.58
N ARG A 23 8.94 -1.01 8.68
CA ARG A 23 9.10 -2.47 8.42
C ARG A 23 9.41 -2.89 6.97
N ARG A 24 10.60 -2.55 6.51
CA ARG A 24 11.52 -3.48 5.83
C ARG A 24 12.93 -3.10 6.22
N GLU A 25 13.80 -4.08 6.44
CA GLU A 25 15.24 -3.84 6.30
C GLU A 25 15.46 -3.28 4.89
N GLY A 26 15.94 -2.04 4.77
CA GLY A 26 15.99 -1.32 3.49
C GLY A 26 16.68 0.05 3.58
N SER A 27 17.58 0.29 2.62
CA SER A 27 18.75 1.18 2.61
C SER A 27 18.51 2.70 2.70
N VAL A 28 19.45 3.41 3.35
CA VAL A 28 19.62 4.89 3.39
C VAL A 28 20.86 5.27 2.57
N ILE A 29 20.80 6.37 1.81
CA ILE A 29 21.98 6.91 1.10
C ILE A 29 22.98 7.43 2.15
N THR A 30 24.13 6.79 2.29
CA THR A 30 25.24 7.31 3.10
C THR A 30 26.21 8.12 2.24
N ARG A 31 26.75 9.20 2.84
CA ARG A 31 27.69 10.12 2.21
C ARG A 31 29.04 9.41 1.98
N GLY A 32 29.28 8.89 0.78
CA GLY A 32 30.51 8.14 0.52
C GLY A 32 30.67 7.43 -0.83
N GLY A 33 29.79 7.67 -1.82
CA GLY A 33 30.06 7.31 -3.22
C GLY A 33 30.10 5.82 -3.59
N ALA A 34 29.79 4.89 -2.69
CA ALA A 34 29.60 3.49 -3.05
C ALA A 34 28.11 3.22 -3.30
N PHE A 35 27.75 2.90 -4.55
CA PHE A 35 26.43 2.41 -4.91
C PHE A 35 26.40 0.91 -4.68
N GLU A 36 25.60 0.43 -3.72
CA GLU A 36 25.39 -1.01 -3.59
C GLU A 36 24.16 -1.49 -4.37
N TYR A 37 23.08 -0.72 -4.45
CA TYR A 37 21.90 -1.10 -5.24
C TYR A 37 21.16 0.14 -5.75
N CYS A 38 20.91 0.20 -7.06
CA CYS A 38 19.98 1.18 -7.62
C CYS A 38 18.60 0.93 -7.02
N ALA A 39 17.89 1.99 -6.61
CA ALA A 39 16.48 1.87 -6.28
C ALA A 39 15.77 1.30 -7.53
N GLU A 40 15.33 0.05 -7.47
CA GLU A 40 14.44 -0.51 -8.47
C GLU A 40 13.15 0.32 -8.41
N ILE A 41 12.96 1.16 -9.42
CA ILE A 41 11.65 1.72 -9.73
C ILE A 41 10.89 0.50 -10.25
N PRO A 42 9.87 -0.02 -9.53
CA PRO A 42 9.11 -1.14 -10.04
C PRO A 42 8.54 -0.72 -11.40
N GLU A 43 8.71 -1.58 -12.42
CA GLU A 43 8.29 -1.28 -13.80
C GLU A 43 6.82 -0.83 -13.85
N GLU A 44 6.02 -1.28 -12.88
CA GLU A 44 4.65 -0.85 -12.66
C GLU A 44 4.41 -0.41 -11.20
N PRO A 45 3.67 0.69 -10.97
CA PRO A 45 3.28 1.09 -9.64
C PRO A 45 2.43 0.00 -8.99
N LYS A 46 2.76 -0.38 -7.75
CA LYS A 46 1.97 -1.37 -7.01
C LYS A 46 0.50 -0.93 -6.93
N PRO A 47 -0.45 -1.86 -7.08
CA PRO A 47 -1.87 -1.55 -6.97
C PRO A 47 -2.20 -0.85 -5.65
N ARG A 48 -3.03 0.19 -5.70
CA ARG A 48 -3.46 0.91 -4.51
C ARG A 48 -4.29 -0.01 -3.61
N ARG A 49 -3.89 -0.15 -2.35
CA ARG A 49 -4.71 -0.79 -1.32
C ARG A 49 -5.91 0.09 -0.97
N ALA A 50 -7.05 -0.54 -0.75
CA ALA A 50 -8.27 0.11 -0.29
C ALA A 50 -8.09 0.71 1.11
N THR A 51 -8.92 1.70 1.42
CA THR A 51 -9.04 2.33 2.73
C THR A 51 -10.06 1.62 3.61
N ASN A 52 -10.05 1.90 4.91
CA ASN A 52 -11.05 1.39 5.86
C ASN A 52 -12.49 1.65 5.41
N ARG A 53 -12.78 2.87 4.94
CA ARG A 53 -14.12 3.24 4.45
C ARG A 53 -14.51 2.50 3.18
N GLU A 54 -13.56 2.29 2.28
CA GLU A 54 -13.77 1.53 1.05
C GLU A 54 -14.10 0.07 1.35
N LEU A 55 -13.38 -0.57 2.28
CA LEU A 55 -13.68 -1.94 2.73
C LEU A 55 -15.06 -2.05 3.36
N ALA A 56 -15.41 -1.16 4.29
CA ALA A 56 -16.72 -1.20 4.93
C ALA A 56 -17.87 -1.06 3.91
N LYS A 57 -17.75 -0.16 2.93
CA LYS A 57 -18.74 -0.01 1.86
C LYS A 57 -18.83 -1.26 0.99
N TRP A 58 -17.70 -1.83 0.63
CA TRP A 58 -17.63 -3.02 -0.22
C TRP A 58 -18.31 -4.23 0.47
N LEU A 59 -18.03 -4.43 1.76
CA LEU A 59 -18.67 -5.46 2.58
C LEU A 59 -20.17 -5.20 2.79
N ALA A 60 -20.58 -3.95 3.04
CA ALA A 60 -21.98 -3.59 3.19
C ALA A 60 -22.81 -3.81 1.91
N GLN A 61 -22.16 -3.85 0.73
CA GLN A 61 -22.77 -4.23 -0.54
C GLN A 61 -22.86 -5.75 -0.74
N GLY A 62 -22.39 -6.55 0.22
CA GLY A 62 -22.40 -8.01 0.15
C GLY A 62 -21.43 -8.58 -0.87
N LYS A 63 -20.35 -7.85 -1.20
CA LYS A 63 -19.42 -8.26 -2.27
C LYS A 63 -18.43 -9.37 -1.88
N GLY A 64 -18.33 -9.70 -0.59
CA GLY A 64 -17.50 -10.80 -0.12
C GLY A 64 -17.20 -10.70 1.37
N GLU A 65 -16.03 -11.21 1.75
CA GLU A 65 -15.57 -11.30 3.13
C GLU A 65 -14.10 -10.84 3.25
N TRP A 66 -13.69 -10.54 4.48
CA TRP A 66 -12.32 -10.17 4.82
C TRP A 66 -11.76 -11.08 5.91
N GLY A 67 -10.43 -11.15 6.00
CA GLY A 67 -9.73 -11.92 7.02
C GLY A 67 -8.33 -11.40 7.29
N ILE A 68 -7.73 -11.84 8.40
CA ILE A 68 -6.35 -11.53 8.75
C ILE A 68 -5.48 -12.73 8.43
N SER A 69 -4.47 -12.52 7.57
CA SER A 69 -3.45 -13.51 7.30
C SER A 69 -2.28 -13.33 8.27
N LYS A 70 -2.00 -14.36 9.06
CA LYS A 70 -0.75 -14.48 9.81
C LYS A 70 -0.01 -15.72 9.33
N PHE A 71 1.25 -15.57 8.97
CA PHE A 71 2.10 -16.66 8.47
C PHE A 71 1.49 -17.43 7.28
N GLY A 72 0.72 -16.74 6.42
CA GLY A 72 0.08 -17.34 5.25
C GLY A 72 -1.25 -18.05 5.52
N VAL A 73 -1.73 -18.06 6.77
CA VAL A 73 -3.00 -18.69 7.16
C VAL A 73 -4.01 -17.62 7.54
N ILE A 74 -5.26 -17.77 7.06
CA ILE A 74 -6.37 -16.92 7.46
C ILE A 74 -6.96 -17.47 8.77
N GLU A 75 -6.77 -16.74 9.86
CA GLU A 75 -7.23 -17.16 11.20
C GLU A 75 -8.74 -16.96 11.40
N LYS A 76 -9.34 -16.02 10.65
CA LYS A 76 -10.75 -15.66 10.75
C LYS A 76 -11.23 -15.01 9.46
N ALA A 77 -12.49 -15.28 9.10
CA ALA A 77 -13.21 -14.62 8.02
C ALA A 77 -14.46 -13.92 8.57
N GLU A 78 -14.73 -12.70 8.12
CA GLU A 78 -15.87 -11.88 8.54
C GLU A 78 -16.47 -11.11 7.36
N ILE A 79 -17.78 -10.85 7.43
CA ILE A 79 -18.55 -10.13 6.40
C ILE A 79 -18.80 -8.66 6.75
N GLY A 80 -18.31 -8.19 7.91
CA GLY A 80 -18.50 -6.81 8.39
C GLY A 80 -17.19 -6.19 8.85
N TRP A 81 -17.03 -4.89 8.64
CA TRP A 81 -15.83 -4.14 9.04
C TRP A 81 -16.21 -2.87 9.78
N PHE A 82 -15.55 -2.64 10.92
CA PHE A 82 -15.75 -1.46 11.75
C PHE A 82 -14.43 -0.71 11.88
N TYR A 83 -14.50 0.62 11.84
CA TYR A 83 -13.33 1.49 11.99
C TYR A 83 -13.76 2.80 12.68
N ASP A 84 -12.85 3.41 13.43
CA ASP A 84 -13.11 4.75 13.98
C ASP A 84 -13.05 5.80 12.89
N THR A 85 -13.89 6.82 12.95
CA THR A 85 -13.99 7.87 11.92
C THR A 85 -12.66 8.58 11.62
N GLY A 86 -11.75 8.67 12.59
CA GLY A 86 -10.39 9.19 12.41
C GLY A 86 -9.49 8.35 11.48
N TYR A 87 -9.84 7.08 11.26
CA TYR A 87 -9.08 6.12 10.45
C TYR A 87 -9.71 5.81 9.10
N GLU A 88 -10.81 6.49 8.74
CA GLU A 88 -11.59 6.16 7.54
C GLU A 88 -10.77 6.18 6.24
N LYS A 89 -9.77 7.08 6.15
CA LYS A 89 -8.92 7.31 4.98
C LYS A 89 -7.61 6.54 5.02
N GLN A 90 -7.32 5.84 6.12
CA GLN A 90 -6.10 5.05 6.21
C GLN A 90 -6.21 3.80 5.35
N THR A 91 -5.11 3.43 4.72
CA THR A 91 -4.98 2.19 3.97
C THR A 91 -5.05 0.99 4.89
N LEU A 92 -5.62 -0.10 4.39
CA LEU A 92 -5.77 -1.33 5.16
C LEU A 92 -4.40 -1.96 5.47
N GLN A 93 -4.31 -2.54 6.67
CA GLN A 93 -3.13 -3.25 7.16
C GLN A 93 -2.68 -4.32 6.17
N SER A 94 -1.37 -4.59 6.13
CA SER A 94 -0.75 -5.48 5.15
C SER A 94 -1.18 -6.94 5.27
N GLU A 95 -1.62 -7.34 6.46
CA GLU A 95 -2.06 -8.66 6.86
C GLU A 95 -3.51 -8.91 6.42
N LEU A 96 -4.27 -7.85 6.16
CA LEU A 96 -5.66 -7.95 5.75
C LEU A 96 -5.74 -8.53 4.33
N ARG A 97 -6.63 -9.50 4.16
CA ARG A 97 -7.00 -10.12 2.90
C ARG A 97 -8.51 -10.04 2.71
N VAL A 98 -8.93 -10.08 1.45
CA VAL A 98 -10.34 -10.08 1.05
C VAL A 98 -10.58 -11.17 0.03
N ARG A 99 -11.82 -11.64 -0.05
CA ARG A 99 -12.23 -12.67 -0.99
C ARG A 99 -13.68 -12.43 -1.43
N LYS A 100 -13.94 -12.52 -2.74
CA LYS A 100 -15.31 -12.49 -3.26
C LYS A 100 -15.98 -13.85 -3.02
N TRP A 101 -17.30 -13.92 -3.06
CA TRP A 101 -18.03 -15.16 -2.79
C TRP A 101 -17.73 -16.31 -3.75
N ASP A 102 -17.39 -15.96 -4.99
CA ASP A 102 -17.05 -16.87 -6.07
C ASP A 102 -15.55 -17.19 -6.15
N ASP A 103 -14.71 -16.47 -5.40
CA ASP A 103 -13.27 -16.71 -5.35
C ASP A 103 -12.93 -17.75 -4.28
N THR A 104 -12.03 -18.68 -4.63
CA THR A 104 -11.48 -19.64 -3.67
C THR A 104 -10.29 -19.08 -2.90
N GLU A 105 -9.58 -18.13 -3.50
CA GLU A 105 -8.32 -17.58 -2.98
C GLU A 105 -8.49 -16.26 -2.23
N TRP A 106 -7.55 -15.98 -1.32
CA TRP A 106 -7.53 -14.74 -0.54
C TRP A 106 -6.57 -13.74 -1.17
N HIS A 107 -7.09 -12.56 -1.50
CA HIS A 107 -6.34 -11.55 -2.24
C HIS A 107 -6.01 -10.35 -1.35
N GLU A 108 -5.01 -9.57 -1.77
CA GLU A 108 -4.83 -8.25 -1.20
C GLU A 108 -6.05 -7.35 -1.49
N PRO A 109 -6.47 -6.50 -0.54
CA PRO A 109 -7.58 -5.57 -0.74
C PRO A 109 -7.16 -4.41 -1.62
N THR A 110 -6.91 -4.67 -2.89
CA THR A 110 -6.62 -3.64 -3.89
C THR A 110 -7.92 -3.08 -4.45
N VAL A 111 -7.86 -1.84 -4.89
CA VAL A 111 -9.01 -1.11 -5.45
C VAL A 111 -9.49 -1.79 -6.73
N GLU A 112 -8.56 -2.27 -7.54
CA GLU A 112 -8.79 -3.05 -8.75
C GLU A 112 -9.54 -4.35 -8.43
N TYR A 113 -8.99 -5.20 -7.55
CA TYR A 113 -9.62 -6.47 -7.20
C TYR A 113 -11.04 -6.28 -6.63
N MET A 114 -11.21 -5.25 -5.79
CA MET A 114 -12.49 -4.91 -5.18
C MET A 114 -13.46 -4.16 -6.13
N GLY A 115 -13.03 -3.80 -7.34
CA GLY A 115 -13.84 -3.06 -8.32
C GLY A 115 -14.27 -1.68 -7.82
N LEU A 116 -13.32 -0.93 -7.24
CA LEU A 116 -13.53 0.38 -6.63
C LEU A 116 -12.93 1.54 -7.44
N GLU A 117 -12.38 1.25 -8.62
CA GLU A 117 -11.89 2.27 -9.55
C GLU A 117 -13.06 3.13 -10.06
N LYS A 118 -12.79 4.43 -10.25
CA LYS A 118 -13.78 5.43 -10.66
C LYS A 118 -13.44 5.97 -12.04
#